data_AF-M2SPI4-F1
#
_entry.id   AF-M2SPI4-F1
#
_cell.length_a   1.000
_cell.length_b   1.000
_cell.length_c   1.000
_cell.angle_alpha   90.00
_cell.angle_beta   90.00
_cell.angle_gamma   90.00
#
_symmetry.space_group_name_H-M   'P 1'
#
loop_
_entity.id
_entity.type
_entity.pdbx_description
1 polymer ?
#
loop_
_entity_poly.entity_id
_entity_poly.type
_entity_poly.pdbx_seq_one_letter_code
_entity_poly.pdbx_strand_id
1 'polypeptide(L)'
;MDETEELHQEIKALEEQTTLIQELYREKEGEKDEEKVANYAEYVKILQVDLKQARHQIEYYKVLGENSQRRANRYQESLTQATKGQVAASHLEAQKEQLQRQLAQHKFIFHKLRSENERAAENFARLRDRDKKALAACEVRLADLVSHACENENVAARSLVNDRGALLNKMEVLYSVVVSEVAPLKWVFRRVLQMLQLYQGLFQTLSDPHGTAIGSLPPDLNALMTGACDDLHAYQEIHRMFSGDGGAVKDQIRKELGGMFESAGGMLTSLHYIKRDVEAFLARLRAEPGAWFTMKIKFGSIWR
;
A
#
# COMPACT_ATOMS: atom_id res chain seq x y z
N MET A 1 -84.86 -23.98 60.50
CA MET A 1 -85.12 -23.28 61.76
C MET A 1 -84.13 -23.83 62.74
N ASP A 2 -83.38 -22.94 63.38
CA ASP A 2 -82.31 -23.30 64.30
C ASP A 2 -82.98 -23.86 65.57
N GLU A 3 -82.71 -25.11 65.94
CA GLU A 3 -83.30 -25.77 67.13
C GLU A 3 -83.07 -24.93 68.41
N THR A 4 -82.05 -24.06 68.39
CA THR A 4 -81.75 -23.08 69.45
C THR A 4 -82.75 -21.92 69.53
N GLU A 5 -83.36 -21.54 68.41
CA GLU A 5 -84.35 -20.47 68.30
C GLU A 5 -85.71 -20.93 68.84
N GLU A 6 -86.04 -22.20 68.61
CA GLU A 6 -87.25 -22.87 69.12
C GLU A 6 -87.17 -23.05 70.65
N LEU A 7 -86.02 -23.50 71.18
CA LEU A 7 -85.75 -23.57 72.62
C LEU A 7 -85.75 -22.18 73.31
N HIS A 8 -85.32 -21.12 72.62
CA HIS A 8 -85.40 -19.75 73.16
C HIS A 8 -86.85 -19.27 73.31
N GLN A 9 -87.71 -19.60 72.35
CA GLN A 9 -89.13 -19.25 72.40
C GLN A 9 -89.85 -20.00 73.53
N GLU A 10 -89.55 -21.29 73.71
CA GLU A 10 -90.12 -22.13 74.77
C GLU A 10 -89.74 -21.63 76.18
N ILE A 11 -88.51 -21.13 76.33
CA ILE A 11 -88.02 -20.62 77.62
C ILE A 11 -88.54 -19.22 77.91
N LYS A 12 -88.70 -18.39 76.89
CA LYS A 12 -89.39 -17.10 77.05
C LYS A 12 -90.83 -17.32 77.53
N ALA A 13 -91.52 -18.32 76.98
CA ALA A 13 -92.86 -18.70 77.44
C ALA A 13 -92.86 -19.22 78.89
N LEU A 14 -91.88 -20.05 79.28
CA LEU A 14 -91.73 -20.53 80.67
C LEU A 14 -91.35 -19.42 81.66
N GLU A 15 -90.52 -18.46 81.26
CA GLU A 15 -90.16 -17.29 82.06
C GLU A 15 -91.40 -16.40 82.29
N GLU A 16 -92.15 -16.10 81.24
CA GLU A 16 -93.42 -15.35 81.29
C GLU A 16 -94.42 -16.05 82.22
N GLN A 17 -94.56 -17.37 82.11
CA GLN A 17 -95.46 -18.19 82.95
C GLN A 17 -95.02 -18.20 84.42
N THR A 18 -93.70 -18.22 84.68
CA THR A 18 -93.15 -18.19 86.05
C THR A 18 -93.33 -16.81 86.70
N THR A 19 -93.18 -15.71 85.94
CA THR A 19 -93.53 -14.35 86.43
C THR A 19 -95.01 -14.23 86.74
N LEU A 20 -95.89 -14.74 85.87
CA LEU A 20 -97.33 -14.70 86.06
C LEU A 20 -97.75 -15.45 87.35
N ILE A 21 -97.14 -16.60 87.62
CA ILE A 21 -97.41 -17.38 88.83
C ILE A 21 -96.87 -16.68 90.09
N GLN A 22 -95.72 -16.00 90.02
CA GLN A 22 -95.20 -15.21 91.14
C GLN A 22 -96.06 -13.97 91.45
N GLU A 23 -96.62 -13.34 90.42
CA GLU A 23 -97.58 -12.24 90.57
C GLU A 23 -98.90 -12.73 91.22
N LEU A 24 -99.44 -13.86 90.76
CA LEU A 24 -100.60 -14.52 91.37
C LEU A 24 -100.34 -14.92 92.83
N TYR A 25 -99.12 -15.33 93.17
CA TYR A 25 -98.72 -15.66 94.54
C TYR A 25 -98.70 -14.43 95.45
N ARG A 26 -98.22 -13.27 94.95
CA ARG A 26 -98.27 -11.98 95.68
C ARG A 26 -99.70 -11.46 95.86
N GLU A 27 -100.60 -11.70 94.91
CA GLU A 27 -102.03 -11.35 95.06
C GLU A 27 -102.74 -12.25 96.09
N LYS A 28 -102.30 -13.51 96.23
CA LYS A 28 -102.89 -14.52 97.12
C LYS A 28 -102.33 -14.52 98.55
N GLU A 29 -101.25 -13.78 98.83
CA GLU A 29 -100.60 -13.65 100.15
C GLU A 29 -101.51 -13.00 101.23
N GLY A 30 -102.70 -12.51 100.84
CA GLY A 30 -103.74 -11.99 101.73
C GLY A 30 -104.85 -12.98 102.15
N GLU A 31 -104.92 -14.20 101.59
CA GLU A 31 -105.94 -15.21 101.94
C GLU A 31 -105.43 -16.19 103.02
N LYS A 32 -106.16 -16.33 104.14
CA LYS A 32 -105.85 -17.22 105.30
C LYS A 32 -106.11 -18.71 105.02
N ASP A 33 -105.68 -19.23 103.88
CA ASP A 33 -105.86 -20.63 103.46
C ASP A 33 -104.47 -21.27 103.27
N GLU A 34 -103.79 -21.55 104.40
CA GLU A 34 -102.36 -21.94 104.48
C GLU A 34 -101.99 -23.17 103.61
N GLU A 35 -102.94 -24.07 103.32
CA GLU A 35 -102.72 -25.30 102.55
C GLU A 35 -102.60 -25.06 101.03
N LYS A 36 -103.35 -24.09 100.47
CA LYS A 36 -103.22 -23.71 99.06
C LYS A 36 -101.92 -22.95 98.81
N VAL A 37 -101.54 -22.08 99.75
CA VAL A 37 -100.28 -21.33 99.72
C VAL A 37 -99.07 -22.28 99.73
N ALA A 38 -99.13 -23.38 100.49
CA ALA A 38 -98.08 -24.41 100.52
C ALA A 38 -97.95 -25.19 99.19
N ASN A 39 -99.08 -25.60 98.59
CA ASN A 39 -99.09 -26.31 97.30
C ASN A 39 -98.55 -25.45 96.14
N TYR A 40 -98.90 -24.16 96.12
CA TYR A 40 -98.35 -23.23 95.14
C TYR A 40 -96.85 -22.96 95.37
N ALA A 41 -96.37 -22.94 96.63
CA ALA A 41 -94.94 -22.81 96.92
C ALA A 41 -94.14 -24.01 96.39
N GLU A 42 -94.70 -25.21 96.51
CA GLU A 42 -94.11 -26.43 95.98
C GLU A 42 -94.10 -26.44 94.45
N TYR A 43 -95.18 -25.99 93.80
CA TYR A 43 -95.25 -25.83 92.34
C TYR A 43 -94.24 -24.78 91.81
N VAL A 44 -94.09 -23.64 92.50
CA VAL A 44 -93.07 -22.63 92.16
C VAL A 44 -91.66 -23.19 92.33
N LYS A 45 -91.41 -24.03 93.35
CA LYS A 45 -90.12 -24.72 93.50
C LYS A 45 -89.85 -25.69 92.36
N ILE A 46 -90.85 -26.47 91.94
CA ILE A 46 -90.73 -27.39 90.79
C ILE A 46 -90.41 -26.60 89.52
N LEU A 47 -91.17 -25.54 89.22
CA LEU A 47 -90.90 -24.67 88.07
C LEU A 47 -89.52 -24.01 88.14
N GLN A 48 -89.07 -23.56 89.31
CA GLN A 48 -87.72 -23.01 89.47
C GLN A 48 -86.62 -24.05 89.21
N VAL A 49 -86.84 -25.32 89.57
CA VAL A 49 -85.93 -26.42 89.27
C VAL A 49 -85.93 -26.70 87.76
N ASP A 50 -87.09 -26.78 87.12
CA ASP A 50 -87.23 -27.00 85.68
C ASP A 50 -86.60 -25.86 84.86
N LEU A 51 -86.82 -24.61 85.27
CA LEU A 51 -86.23 -23.42 84.63
C LEU A 51 -84.71 -23.41 84.81
N LYS A 52 -84.20 -23.82 85.98
CA LYS A 52 -82.76 -24.02 86.19
C LYS A 52 -82.21 -25.14 85.31
N GLN A 53 -82.94 -26.24 85.17
CA GLN A 53 -82.53 -27.38 84.35
C GLN A 53 -82.52 -27.03 82.86
N ALA A 54 -83.55 -26.33 82.37
CA ALA A 54 -83.61 -25.80 81.01
C ALA A 54 -82.47 -24.81 80.74
N ARG A 55 -82.16 -23.90 81.68
CA ARG A 55 -80.99 -23.00 81.58
C ARG A 55 -79.67 -23.77 81.51
N HIS A 56 -79.49 -24.83 82.29
CA HIS A 56 -78.30 -25.68 82.20
C HIS A 56 -78.22 -26.43 80.86
N GLN A 57 -79.35 -26.90 80.33
CA GLN A 57 -79.40 -27.54 79.01
C GLN A 57 -79.07 -26.55 77.90
N ILE A 58 -79.60 -25.31 77.91
CA ILE A 58 -79.20 -24.26 76.96
C ILE A 58 -77.69 -24.03 77.06
N GLU A 59 -77.16 -23.79 78.26
CA GLU A 59 -75.74 -23.46 78.42
C GLU A 59 -74.86 -24.62 77.95
N TYR A 60 -75.26 -25.87 78.23
CA TYR A 60 -74.59 -27.06 77.71
C TYR A 60 -74.59 -27.11 76.17
N TYR A 61 -75.76 -26.96 75.52
CA TYR A 61 -75.85 -26.98 74.07
C TYR A 61 -75.16 -25.77 73.41
N LYS A 62 -75.18 -24.61 74.06
CA LYS A 62 -74.45 -23.43 73.63
C LYS A 62 -72.94 -23.67 73.67
N VAL A 63 -72.40 -24.20 74.78
CA VAL A 63 -70.98 -24.58 74.88
C VAL A 63 -70.63 -25.64 73.83
N LEU A 64 -71.52 -26.62 73.61
CA LEU A 64 -71.33 -27.65 72.59
C LEU A 64 -71.29 -27.05 71.17
N GLY A 65 -72.21 -26.13 70.86
CA GLY A 65 -72.29 -25.39 69.59
C GLY A 65 -71.09 -24.46 69.37
N GLU A 66 -70.65 -23.73 70.39
CA GLU A 66 -69.44 -22.92 70.30
C GLU A 66 -68.18 -23.79 70.09
N ASN A 67 -68.10 -24.94 70.77
CA ASN A 67 -66.96 -25.85 70.62
C ASN A 67 -66.96 -26.52 69.23
N SER A 68 -68.13 -26.89 68.71
CA SER A 68 -68.27 -27.41 67.34
C SER A 68 -67.90 -26.34 66.32
N GLN A 69 -68.35 -25.09 66.49
CA GLN A 69 -67.98 -23.97 65.63
C GLN A 69 -66.47 -23.68 65.67
N ARG A 70 -65.85 -23.64 66.87
CA ARG A 70 -64.39 -23.47 67.00
C ARG A 70 -63.62 -24.62 66.35
N ARG A 71 -64.17 -25.84 66.36
CA ARG A 71 -63.58 -26.99 65.68
C ARG A 71 -63.72 -26.87 64.16
N ALA A 72 -64.89 -26.47 63.68
CA ALA A 72 -65.15 -26.20 62.26
C ALA A 72 -64.23 -25.10 61.72
N ASN A 73 -64.09 -23.98 62.44
CA ASN A 73 -63.19 -22.88 62.08
C ASN A 73 -61.73 -23.36 62.01
N ARG A 74 -61.26 -24.14 63.00
CA ARG A 74 -59.90 -24.72 62.98
C ARG A 74 -59.68 -25.64 61.79
N TYR A 75 -60.67 -26.47 61.44
CA TYR A 75 -60.58 -27.31 60.24
C TYR A 75 -60.59 -26.48 58.96
N GLN A 76 -61.41 -25.43 58.89
CA GLN A 76 -61.44 -24.52 57.74
C GLN A 76 -60.11 -23.77 57.56
N GLU A 77 -59.52 -23.27 58.64
CA GLU A 77 -58.20 -22.62 58.63
C GLU A 77 -57.11 -23.60 58.21
N SER A 78 -57.10 -24.81 58.81
CA SER A 78 -56.15 -25.86 58.46
C SER A 78 -56.28 -26.28 56.99
N LEU A 79 -57.51 -26.43 56.48
CA LEU A 79 -57.76 -26.74 55.08
C LEU A 79 -57.30 -25.61 54.17
N THR A 80 -57.60 -24.35 54.53
CA THR A 80 -57.17 -23.18 53.77
C THR A 80 -55.64 -23.08 53.72
N GLN A 81 -54.96 -23.34 54.83
CA GLN A 81 -53.51 -23.34 54.91
C GLN A 81 -52.89 -24.49 54.10
N ALA A 82 -53.47 -25.70 54.18
CA ALA A 82 -53.05 -26.83 53.36
C ALA A 82 -53.21 -26.55 51.86
N THR A 83 -54.35 -25.99 51.45
CA THR A 83 -54.62 -25.61 50.05
C THR A 83 -53.64 -24.53 49.57
N LYS A 84 -53.36 -23.50 50.39
CA LYS A 84 -52.34 -22.49 50.08
C LYS A 84 -50.96 -23.12 49.90
N GLY A 85 -50.58 -24.04 50.79
CA GLY A 85 -49.33 -24.79 50.69
C GLY A 85 -49.26 -25.62 49.41
N GLN A 86 -50.35 -26.31 49.04
CA GLN A 86 -50.43 -27.10 47.82
C GLN A 86 -50.32 -26.24 46.56
N VAL A 87 -51.00 -25.09 46.51
CA VAL A 87 -50.90 -24.15 45.38
C VAL A 87 -49.48 -23.60 45.25
N ALA A 88 -48.84 -23.24 46.36
CA ALA A 88 -47.45 -22.77 46.35
C ALA A 88 -46.48 -23.86 45.87
N ALA A 89 -46.63 -25.10 46.34
CA ALA A 89 -45.83 -26.23 45.90
C ALA A 89 -46.00 -26.52 44.39
N SER A 90 -47.25 -26.54 43.89
CA SER A 90 -47.54 -26.69 42.46
C SER A 90 -46.93 -25.57 41.62
N HIS A 91 -46.96 -24.33 42.12
CA HIS A 91 -46.34 -23.20 41.44
C HIS A 91 -44.81 -23.35 41.34
N LEU A 92 -44.15 -23.75 42.43
CA LEU A 92 -42.71 -24.00 42.44
C LEU A 92 -42.32 -25.16 41.53
N GLU A 93 -43.09 -26.25 41.50
CA GLU A 93 -42.81 -27.38 40.59
C GLU A 93 -42.97 -26.96 39.13
N ALA A 94 -44.00 -26.18 38.79
CA ALA A 94 -44.18 -25.64 37.43
C ALA A 94 -43.01 -24.71 37.02
N GLN A 95 -42.53 -23.84 37.93
CA GLN A 95 -41.36 -23.00 37.68
C GLN A 95 -40.09 -23.84 37.47
N LYS A 96 -39.89 -24.88 38.29
CA LYS A 96 -38.77 -25.81 38.17
C LYS A 96 -38.79 -26.55 36.82
N GLU A 97 -39.93 -27.05 36.38
CA GLU A 97 -40.08 -27.67 35.06
C GLU A 97 -39.79 -26.69 33.92
N GLN A 98 -40.24 -25.44 34.04
CA GLN A 98 -39.96 -24.40 33.06
C GLN A 98 -38.46 -24.11 32.95
N LEU A 99 -37.79 -23.95 34.10
CA LEU A 99 -36.33 -23.72 34.15
C LEU A 99 -35.55 -24.91 33.59
N GLN A 100 -35.99 -26.14 33.86
CA GLN A 100 -35.39 -27.35 33.28
C GLN A 100 -35.53 -27.40 31.75
N ARG A 101 -36.69 -27.04 31.21
CA ARG A 101 -36.91 -26.92 29.76
C ARG A 101 -36.00 -25.87 29.13
N GLN A 102 -35.90 -24.68 29.75
CA GLN A 102 -35.00 -23.62 29.28
C GLN A 102 -33.52 -24.05 29.33
N LEU A 103 -33.10 -24.73 30.40
CA LEU A 103 -31.74 -25.25 30.52
C LEU A 103 -31.42 -26.27 29.43
N ALA A 104 -32.34 -27.20 29.14
CA ALA A 104 -32.18 -28.15 28.05
C ALA A 104 -32.07 -27.45 26.68
N GLN A 105 -32.92 -26.45 26.43
CA GLN A 105 -32.87 -25.66 25.19
C GLN A 105 -31.54 -24.91 25.04
N HIS A 106 -31.06 -24.25 26.09
CA HIS A 106 -29.77 -23.53 26.07
C HIS A 106 -28.59 -24.48 25.85
N LYS A 107 -28.59 -25.66 26.49
CA LYS A 107 -27.58 -26.70 26.26
C LYS A 107 -27.55 -27.14 24.79
N PHE A 108 -28.72 -27.36 24.19
CA PHE A 108 -28.83 -27.71 22.77
C PHE A 108 -28.25 -26.61 21.86
N ILE A 109 -28.64 -25.34 22.09
CA ILE A 109 -28.12 -24.19 21.32
C ILE A 109 -26.60 -24.08 21.47
N PHE A 110 -26.06 -24.26 22.67
CA PHE A 110 -24.62 -24.19 22.92
C PHE A 110 -23.85 -25.28 22.13
N HIS A 111 -24.35 -26.52 22.12
CA HIS A 111 -23.76 -27.59 21.31
C HIS A 111 -23.80 -27.28 19.82
N LYS A 112 -24.91 -26.72 19.33
CA LYS A 112 -25.04 -26.31 17.92
C LYS A 112 -24.01 -25.24 17.55
N LEU A 113 -23.93 -24.16 18.34
CA LEU A 113 -22.98 -23.07 18.10
C LEU A 113 -21.52 -23.55 18.17
N ARG A 114 -21.21 -24.45 19.09
CA ARG A 114 -19.89 -25.06 19.19
C ARG A 114 -19.53 -25.84 17.91
N SER A 115 -20.44 -26.67 17.40
CA SER A 115 -20.22 -27.42 16.16
C SER A 115 -20.07 -26.51 14.94
N GLU A 116 -20.87 -25.44 14.85
CA GLU A 116 -20.75 -24.44 13.79
C GLU A 116 -19.41 -23.70 13.85
N ASN A 117 -18.92 -23.36 15.05
CA ASN A 117 -17.63 -22.72 15.25
C ASN A 117 -16.46 -23.64 14.89
N GLU A 118 -16.53 -24.92 15.28
CA GLU A 118 -15.55 -25.94 14.88
C GLU A 118 -15.48 -26.06 13.34
N ARG A 119 -16.63 -26.13 12.66
CA ARG A 119 -16.69 -26.16 11.18
C ARG A 119 -16.15 -24.89 10.55
N ALA A 120 -16.44 -23.72 11.12
CA ALA A 120 -15.90 -22.45 10.64
C ALA A 120 -14.37 -22.42 10.77
N ALA A 121 -13.82 -22.89 11.89
CA ALA A 121 -12.38 -22.98 12.11
C ALA A 121 -11.69 -23.89 11.08
N GLU A 122 -12.28 -25.05 10.76
CA GLU A 122 -11.80 -25.95 9.71
C GLU A 122 -11.80 -25.27 8.32
N ASN A 123 -12.86 -24.53 7.99
CA ASN A 123 -12.96 -23.80 6.73
C ASN A 123 -11.88 -22.71 6.63
N PHE A 124 -11.64 -21.96 7.70
CA PHE A 124 -10.57 -20.95 7.73
C PHE A 124 -9.17 -21.59 7.64
N ALA A 125 -8.95 -22.76 8.23
CA ALA A 125 -7.70 -23.49 8.05
C ALA A 125 -7.48 -23.87 6.58
N ARG A 126 -8.50 -24.44 5.92
CA ARG A 126 -8.45 -24.80 4.50
C ARG A 126 -8.23 -23.59 3.59
N LEU A 127 -8.86 -22.45 3.90
CA LEU A 127 -8.68 -21.22 3.13
C LEU A 127 -7.24 -20.71 3.26
N ARG A 128 -6.68 -20.66 4.47
CA ARG A 128 -5.28 -20.28 4.70
C ARG A 128 -4.30 -21.18 3.95
N ASP A 129 -4.54 -22.49 3.91
CA ASP A 129 -3.71 -23.42 3.15
C ASP A 129 -3.78 -23.17 1.63
N ARG A 130 -4.97 -22.82 1.11
CA ARG A 130 -5.13 -22.44 -0.30
C ARG A 130 -4.40 -21.14 -0.62
N ASP A 131 -4.56 -20.12 0.23
CA ASP A 131 -3.89 -18.84 0.05
C ASP A 131 -2.37 -18.99 0.12
N LYS A 132 -1.85 -19.80 1.04
CA LYS A 132 -0.42 -20.13 1.12
C LYS A 132 0.09 -20.76 -0.17
N LYS A 133 -0.66 -21.71 -0.75
CA LYS A 133 -0.30 -22.35 -2.04
C LYS A 133 -0.36 -21.36 -3.21
N ALA A 134 -1.37 -20.50 -3.23
CA ALA A 134 -1.51 -19.48 -4.27
C ALA A 134 -0.37 -18.45 -4.21
N LEU A 135 0.01 -18.00 -3.00
CA LEU A 135 1.15 -17.11 -2.80
C LEU A 135 2.46 -17.74 -3.28
N ALA A 136 2.73 -19.00 -2.90
CA ALA A 136 3.92 -19.71 -3.37
C ALA A 136 3.96 -19.84 -4.90
N ALA A 137 2.82 -20.10 -5.55
CA ALA A 137 2.74 -20.15 -7.02
C ALA A 137 2.98 -18.77 -7.66
N CYS A 138 2.46 -17.70 -7.06
CA CYS A 138 2.72 -16.32 -7.50
C CYS A 138 4.20 -15.94 -7.34
N GLU A 139 4.85 -16.31 -6.25
CA GLU A 139 6.28 -16.06 -6.01
C GLU A 139 7.16 -16.73 -7.09
N VAL A 140 6.88 -18.01 -7.41
CA VAL A 140 7.59 -18.71 -8.49
C VAL A 140 7.39 -18.01 -9.83
N ARG A 141 6.15 -17.66 -10.18
CA ARG A 141 5.86 -16.95 -11.44
C ARG A 141 6.53 -15.59 -11.52
N LEU A 142 6.61 -14.86 -10.40
CA LEU A 142 7.30 -13.57 -10.34
C LEU A 142 8.81 -13.75 -10.57
N ALA A 143 9.42 -14.77 -9.96
CA ALA A 143 10.83 -15.09 -10.15
C ALA A 143 11.14 -15.40 -11.63
N ASP A 144 10.31 -16.21 -12.29
CA ASP A 144 10.46 -16.53 -13.72
C ASP A 144 10.36 -15.28 -14.61
N LEU A 145 9.39 -14.40 -14.34
CA LEU A 145 9.22 -13.15 -15.09
C LEU A 145 10.42 -12.21 -14.93
N VAL A 146 10.96 -12.09 -13.71
CA VAL A 146 12.14 -11.28 -13.43
C VAL A 146 13.38 -11.86 -14.11
N SER A 147 13.56 -13.18 -14.09
CA SER A 147 14.67 -13.85 -14.77
C SER A 147 14.62 -13.60 -16.28
N HIS A 148 13.44 -13.80 -16.90
CA HIS A 148 13.25 -13.60 -18.33
C HIS A 148 13.42 -12.12 -18.74
N ALA A 149 12.94 -11.17 -17.93
CA ALA A 149 13.16 -9.75 -18.16
C ALA A 149 14.66 -9.40 -18.13
N CYS A 150 15.39 -9.91 -17.13
CA CYS A 150 16.82 -9.69 -17.00
C CYS A 150 17.63 -10.30 -18.16
N GLU A 151 17.25 -11.49 -18.63
CA GLU A 151 17.87 -12.12 -19.80
C GLU A 151 17.67 -11.28 -21.07
N ASN A 152 16.46 -10.77 -21.29
CA ASN A 152 16.17 -9.93 -22.45
C ASN A 152 16.94 -8.61 -22.41
N GLU A 153 17.00 -7.95 -21.25
CA GLU A 153 17.80 -6.73 -21.07
C GLU A 153 19.29 -7.00 -21.30
N ASN A 154 19.80 -8.15 -20.82
CA ASN A 154 21.19 -8.55 -21.05
C ASN A 154 21.49 -8.79 -22.53
N VAL A 155 20.57 -9.42 -23.28
CA VAL A 155 20.72 -9.63 -24.73
C VAL A 155 20.71 -8.29 -25.47
N ALA A 156 19.77 -7.40 -25.14
CA ALA A 156 19.67 -6.07 -25.74
C ALA A 156 20.92 -5.23 -25.47
N ALA A 157 21.42 -5.24 -24.22
CA ALA A 157 22.64 -4.53 -23.83
C ALA A 157 23.86 -5.05 -24.58
N ARG A 158 24.01 -6.38 -24.72
CA ARG A 158 25.10 -6.99 -25.49
C ARG A 158 25.05 -6.60 -26.97
N SER A 159 23.87 -6.60 -27.58
CA SER A 159 23.69 -6.15 -28.97
C SER A 159 24.14 -4.70 -29.13
N LEU A 160 23.67 -3.82 -28.25
CA LEU A 160 24.02 -2.39 -28.29
C LEU A 160 25.53 -2.15 -28.14
N VAL A 161 26.18 -2.88 -27.23
CA VAL A 161 27.64 -2.81 -27.03
C VAL A 161 28.38 -3.28 -28.29
N ASN A 162 27.93 -4.37 -28.91
CA ASN A 162 28.53 -4.88 -30.15
C ASN A 162 28.37 -3.89 -31.32
N ASP A 163 27.18 -3.31 -31.47
CA ASP A 163 26.91 -2.31 -32.52
C ASP A 163 27.77 -1.06 -32.33
N ARG A 164 27.91 -0.60 -31.08
CA ARG A 164 28.76 0.55 -30.74
C ARG A 164 30.25 0.22 -30.93
N GLY A 165 30.68 -0.99 -30.60
CA GLY A 165 32.03 -1.47 -30.86
C GLY A 165 32.34 -1.50 -32.35
N ALA A 166 31.41 -2.02 -33.17
CA ALA A 166 31.55 -2.03 -34.62
C ALA A 166 31.61 -0.60 -35.22
N LEU A 167 30.82 0.34 -34.70
CA LEU A 167 30.87 1.74 -35.11
C LEU A 167 32.20 2.39 -34.74
N LEU A 168 32.71 2.19 -33.51
CA LEU A 168 33.99 2.73 -33.08
C LEU A 168 35.14 2.20 -33.94
N ASN A 169 35.15 0.90 -34.24
CA ASN A 169 36.16 0.31 -35.14
C ASN A 169 36.09 0.95 -36.54
N LYS A 170 34.89 1.17 -37.09
CA LYS A 170 34.73 1.87 -38.38
C LYS A 170 35.27 3.31 -38.33
N MET A 171 35.02 4.02 -37.22
CA MET A 171 35.53 5.38 -37.02
C MET A 171 37.06 5.42 -36.87
N GLU A 172 37.65 4.46 -36.15
CA GLU A 172 39.10 4.34 -35.98
C GLU A 172 39.81 4.06 -37.31
N VAL A 173 39.25 3.16 -38.13
CA VAL A 173 39.74 2.91 -39.49
C VAL A 173 39.65 4.18 -40.34
N LEU A 174 38.51 4.88 -40.32
CA LEU A 174 38.34 6.13 -41.06
C LEU A 174 39.35 7.19 -40.61
N TYR A 175 39.55 7.35 -39.30
CA TYR A 175 40.53 8.28 -38.74
C TYR A 175 41.94 7.95 -39.21
N SER A 176 42.34 6.67 -39.16
CA SER A 176 43.66 6.20 -39.60
C SER A 176 43.89 6.47 -41.09
N VAL A 177 42.87 6.27 -41.93
CA VAL A 177 42.91 6.61 -43.36
C VAL A 177 43.10 8.12 -43.55
N VAL A 178 42.30 8.95 -42.87
CA VAL A 178 42.39 10.41 -42.98
C VAL A 178 43.75 10.93 -42.52
N VAL A 179 44.28 10.44 -41.40
CA VAL A 179 45.61 10.82 -40.91
C VAL A 179 46.70 10.43 -41.92
N SER A 180 46.59 9.25 -42.52
CA SER A 180 47.53 8.77 -43.54
C SER A 180 47.47 9.60 -44.83
N GLU A 181 46.27 10.01 -45.28
CA GLU A 181 46.09 10.88 -46.45
C GLU A 181 46.54 12.34 -46.16
N VAL A 182 46.31 12.87 -44.96
CA VAL A 182 46.68 14.27 -44.61
C VAL A 182 48.19 14.45 -44.42
N ALA A 183 48.90 13.42 -43.94
CA ALA A 183 50.30 13.54 -43.58
C ALA A 183 51.20 14.00 -44.75
N PRO A 184 51.17 13.40 -45.95
CA PRO A 184 51.98 13.87 -47.08
C PRO A 184 51.65 15.29 -47.51
N LEU A 185 50.36 15.68 -47.54
CA LEU A 185 49.96 17.06 -47.86
C LEU A 185 50.57 18.06 -46.89
N LYS A 186 50.53 17.76 -45.58
CA LYS A 186 51.17 18.60 -44.54
C LYS A 186 52.66 18.80 -44.81
N TRP A 187 53.36 17.77 -45.28
CA TRP A 187 54.78 17.87 -45.64
C TRP A 187 55.01 18.74 -46.88
N VAL A 188 54.18 18.61 -47.91
CA VAL A 188 54.22 19.48 -49.10
C VAL A 188 54.09 20.96 -48.70
N PHE A 189 53.04 21.31 -47.95
CA PHE A 189 52.83 22.70 -47.51
C PHE A 189 54.00 23.23 -46.67
N ARG A 190 54.58 22.39 -45.80
CA ARG A 190 55.78 22.75 -45.02
C ARG A 190 56.98 23.04 -45.93
N ARG A 191 57.24 22.20 -46.93
CA ARG A 191 58.35 22.40 -47.87
C ARG A 191 58.12 23.61 -48.76
N VAL A 192 56.89 23.82 -49.25
CA VAL A 192 56.49 25.02 -50.01
C VAL A 192 56.79 26.29 -49.23
N LEU A 193 56.44 26.32 -47.94
CA LEU A 193 56.76 27.45 -47.07
C LEU A 193 58.27 27.67 -46.94
N GLN A 194 59.06 26.60 -46.80
CA GLN A 194 60.53 26.70 -46.77
C GLN A 194 61.09 27.22 -48.09
N MET A 195 60.58 26.79 -49.25
CA MET A 195 61.00 27.31 -50.55
C MET A 195 60.72 28.82 -50.66
N LEU A 196 59.53 29.26 -50.25
CA LEU A 196 59.16 30.68 -50.24
C LEU A 196 60.09 31.50 -49.36
N GLN A 197 60.48 30.98 -48.18
CA GLN A 197 61.45 31.61 -47.30
C GLN A 197 62.84 31.71 -47.94
N LEU A 198 63.28 30.69 -48.69
CA LEU A 198 64.54 30.74 -49.43
C LEU A 198 64.51 31.81 -50.53
N TYR A 199 63.42 31.90 -51.30
CA TYR A 199 63.25 32.96 -52.29
C TYR A 199 63.27 34.34 -51.65
N GLN A 200 62.51 34.52 -50.56
CA GLN A 200 62.48 35.78 -49.83
C GLN A 200 63.87 36.18 -49.32
N GLY A 201 64.60 35.26 -48.70
CA GLY A 201 65.95 35.51 -48.20
C GLY A 201 66.95 35.84 -49.31
N LEU A 202 66.85 35.16 -50.46
CA LEU A 202 67.65 35.49 -51.64
C LEU A 202 67.36 36.91 -52.11
N PHE A 203 66.09 37.28 -52.29
CA PHE A 203 65.74 38.64 -52.73
C PHE A 203 66.12 39.70 -51.71
N GLN A 204 66.00 39.44 -50.41
CA GLN A 204 66.49 40.35 -49.36
C GLN A 204 68.01 40.56 -49.46
N THR A 205 68.78 39.49 -49.67
CA THR A 205 70.24 39.57 -49.83
C THR A 205 70.63 40.33 -51.10
N LEU A 206 69.88 40.11 -52.19
CA LEU A 206 70.07 40.86 -53.43
C LEU A 206 69.73 42.34 -53.24
N SER A 207 68.71 42.67 -52.46
CA SER A 207 68.32 44.05 -52.18
C SER A 207 69.24 44.78 -51.19
N ASP A 208 70.10 44.08 -50.42
CA ASP A 208 71.03 44.71 -49.49
C ASP A 208 72.04 45.60 -50.23
N PRO A 209 72.05 46.93 -50.01
CA PRO A 209 72.97 47.84 -50.71
C PRO A 209 74.44 47.57 -50.40
N HIS A 210 74.74 46.92 -49.27
CA HIS A 210 76.11 46.62 -48.85
C HIS A 210 76.60 45.23 -49.31
N GLY A 211 75.70 44.36 -49.76
CA GLY A 211 76.05 43.05 -50.28
C GLY A 211 76.83 43.15 -51.60
N THR A 212 78.06 42.67 -51.63
CA THR A 212 78.93 42.68 -52.82
C THR A 212 78.85 41.41 -53.66
N ALA A 213 78.34 40.32 -53.08
CA ALA A 213 78.20 39.03 -53.76
C ALA A 213 76.81 38.87 -54.41
N ILE A 214 76.78 38.41 -55.66
CA ILE A 214 75.54 37.91 -56.27
C ILE A 214 75.32 36.49 -55.74
N GLY A 215 74.33 36.35 -54.85
CA GLY A 215 73.97 35.06 -54.28
C GLY A 215 73.65 34.01 -55.36
N SER A 216 73.79 32.73 -55.00
CA SER A 216 73.24 31.60 -55.75
C SER A 216 72.01 31.06 -55.07
N LEU A 217 71.15 30.38 -55.83
CA LEU A 217 70.09 29.59 -55.21
C LEU A 217 70.74 28.50 -54.35
N PRO A 218 70.26 28.31 -53.11
CA PRO A 218 70.75 27.23 -52.26
C PRO A 218 70.54 25.88 -52.95
N PRO A 219 71.50 24.94 -52.88
CA PRO A 219 71.34 23.60 -53.42
C PRO A 219 70.14 22.87 -52.78
N ASP A 220 69.82 23.21 -51.53
CA ASP A 220 68.68 22.68 -50.77
C ASP A 220 67.33 22.98 -51.44
N LEU A 221 67.22 24.03 -52.27
CA LEU A 221 65.96 24.34 -52.95
C LEU A 221 65.54 23.20 -53.89
N ASN A 222 66.49 22.61 -54.62
CA ASN A 222 66.20 21.46 -55.48
C ASN A 222 65.76 20.25 -54.67
N ALA A 223 66.43 19.98 -53.56
CA ALA A 223 66.08 18.89 -52.65
C ALA A 223 64.67 19.10 -52.04
N LEU A 224 64.32 20.34 -51.69
CA LEU A 224 62.98 20.67 -51.20
C LEU A 224 61.92 20.43 -52.29
N MET A 225 62.19 20.83 -53.54
CA MET A 225 61.24 20.68 -54.65
C MET A 225 61.03 19.22 -55.04
N THR A 226 62.12 18.45 -55.14
CA THR A 226 62.04 16.99 -55.33
C THR A 226 61.27 16.34 -54.19
N GLY A 227 61.60 16.65 -52.93
CA GLY A 227 60.89 16.10 -51.78
C GLY A 227 59.41 16.48 -51.75
N ALA A 228 59.02 17.67 -52.19
CA ALA A 228 57.62 18.06 -52.30
C ALA A 228 56.89 17.32 -53.43
N CYS A 229 57.55 17.03 -54.56
CA CYS A 229 57.01 16.16 -55.59
C CYS A 229 56.81 14.73 -55.07
N ASP A 230 57.80 14.19 -54.34
CA ASP A 230 57.73 12.85 -53.75
C ASP A 230 56.56 12.76 -52.75
N ASP A 231 56.38 13.78 -51.90
CA ASP A 231 55.27 13.84 -50.95
C ASP A 231 53.89 13.92 -51.67
N LEU A 232 53.78 14.62 -52.81
CA LEU A 232 52.56 14.63 -53.62
C LEU A 232 52.28 13.28 -54.28
N HIS A 233 53.32 12.60 -54.79
CA HIS A 233 53.17 11.24 -55.31
C HIS A 233 52.75 10.27 -54.22
N ALA A 234 53.34 10.36 -53.02
CA ALA A 234 52.94 9.57 -51.87
C ALA A 234 51.46 9.81 -51.50
N TYR A 235 50.99 11.07 -51.50
CA TYR A 235 49.56 11.36 -51.33
C TYR A 235 48.72 10.64 -52.39
N GLN A 236 49.08 10.77 -53.67
CA GLN A 236 48.30 10.21 -54.77
C GLN A 236 48.21 8.68 -54.68
N GLU A 237 49.30 8.00 -54.30
CA GLU A 237 49.32 6.56 -54.07
C GLU A 237 48.40 6.16 -52.92
N ILE A 238 48.55 6.81 -51.76
CA ILE A 238 47.72 6.55 -50.56
C ILE A 238 46.24 6.80 -50.88
N HIS A 239 45.93 7.93 -51.50
CA HIS A 239 44.57 8.31 -51.88
C HIS A 239 43.96 7.29 -52.85
N ARG A 240 44.71 6.83 -53.85
CA ARG A 240 44.28 5.78 -54.78
C ARG A 240 44.04 4.45 -54.07
N MET A 241 44.94 4.03 -53.17
CA MET A 241 44.81 2.77 -52.43
C MET A 241 43.49 2.69 -51.67
N PHE A 242 43.01 3.83 -51.15
CA PHE A 242 41.78 3.84 -50.38
C PHE A 242 40.53 4.24 -51.18
N SER A 243 40.63 4.61 -52.47
CA SER A 243 39.53 5.16 -53.29
C SER A 243 38.40 4.18 -53.64
N GLY A 244 38.56 2.87 -53.38
CA GLY A 244 37.57 1.86 -53.79
C GLY A 244 36.44 1.55 -52.81
N ASP A 245 36.53 1.97 -51.55
CA ASP A 245 35.72 1.34 -50.48
C ASP A 245 35.15 2.36 -49.46
N GLY A 246 34.52 3.43 -49.96
CA GLY A 246 34.01 4.54 -49.14
C GLY A 246 32.48 4.65 -49.10
N GLY A 247 31.95 5.00 -47.93
CA GLY A 247 30.57 5.50 -47.80
C GLY A 247 30.53 7.04 -47.87
N ALA A 248 29.35 7.63 -48.01
CA ALA A 248 29.16 9.05 -48.33
C ALA A 248 29.95 10.07 -47.46
N VAL A 249 30.14 9.81 -46.16
CA VAL A 249 30.92 10.71 -45.28
C VAL A 249 32.41 10.70 -45.65
N LYS A 250 32.95 9.54 -46.03
CA LYS A 250 34.33 9.37 -46.47
C LYS A 250 34.56 10.08 -47.81
N ASP A 251 33.55 10.12 -48.67
CA ASP A 251 33.64 10.77 -49.97
C ASP A 251 33.73 12.30 -49.86
N GLN A 252 32.99 12.91 -48.92
CA GLN A 252 33.09 14.37 -48.71
C GLN A 252 34.47 14.78 -48.18
N ILE A 253 35.01 14.09 -47.17
CA ILE A 253 36.35 14.39 -46.63
C ILE A 253 37.40 14.26 -47.73
N ARG A 254 37.29 13.22 -48.56
CA ARG A 254 38.22 12.99 -49.68
C ARG A 254 38.15 14.02 -50.77
N LYS A 255 36.96 14.52 -51.07
CA LYS A 255 36.79 15.60 -52.03
C LYS A 255 37.56 16.84 -51.58
N GLU A 256 37.48 17.18 -50.29
CA GLU A 256 38.26 18.29 -49.73
C GLU A 256 39.77 18.02 -49.79
N LEU A 257 40.22 16.82 -49.41
CA LEU A 257 41.65 16.45 -49.51
C LEU A 257 42.16 16.45 -50.96
N GLY A 258 41.33 16.02 -51.91
CA GLY A 258 41.62 16.09 -53.35
C GLY A 258 41.80 17.53 -53.82
N GLY A 259 40.94 18.45 -53.40
CA GLY A 259 41.10 19.88 -53.70
C GLY A 259 42.38 20.47 -53.10
N MET A 260 42.76 20.05 -51.88
CA MET A 260 44.03 20.45 -51.27
C MET A 260 45.25 19.92 -52.06
N PHE A 261 45.18 18.68 -52.53
CA PHE A 261 46.21 18.09 -53.39
C PHE A 261 46.39 18.86 -54.70
N GLU A 262 45.28 19.16 -55.39
CA GLU A 262 45.31 19.94 -56.63
C GLU A 262 45.91 21.34 -56.40
N SER A 263 45.51 22.00 -55.31
CA SER A 263 46.07 23.30 -54.91
C SER A 263 47.58 23.21 -54.65
N ALA A 264 48.01 22.20 -53.89
CA ALA A 264 49.43 21.97 -53.59
C ALA A 264 50.26 21.70 -54.86
N GLY A 265 49.75 20.90 -55.79
CA GLY A 265 50.36 20.68 -57.10
C GLY A 265 50.47 21.95 -57.94
N GLY A 266 49.42 22.79 -57.94
CA GLY A 266 49.42 24.09 -58.62
C GLY A 266 50.46 25.06 -58.04
N MET A 267 50.59 25.11 -56.72
CA MET A 267 51.63 25.91 -56.05
C MET A 267 53.04 25.42 -56.39
N LEU A 268 53.27 24.10 -56.34
CA LEU A 268 54.58 23.53 -56.63
C LEU A 268 54.97 23.77 -58.10
N THR A 269 54.03 23.66 -59.03
CA THR A 269 54.23 24.00 -60.44
C THR A 269 54.60 25.47 -60.61
N SER A 270 53.90 26.37 -59.91
CA SER A 270 54.22 27.80 -59.92
C SER A 270 55.63 28.08 -59.38
N LEU A 271 56.03 27.39 -58.30
CA LEU A 271 57.38 27.50 -57.74
C LEU A 271 58.47 26.97 -58.69
N HIS A 272 58.18 25.97 -59.53
CA HIS A 272 59.09 25.52 -60.59
C HIS A 272 59.33 26.61 -61.63
N TYR A 273 58.29 27.33 -62.05
CA TYR A 273 58.44 28.45 -62.97
C TYR A 273 59.23 29.60 -62.32
N ILE A 274 58.89 29.97 -61.08
CA ILE A 274 59.62 30.99 -60.32
C ILE A 274 61.10 30.60 -60.21
N LYS A 275 61.41 29.34 -59.90
CA LYS A 275 62.80 28.85 -59.83
C LYS A 275 63.55 29.14 -61.12
N ARG A 276 62.99 28.72 -62.25
CA ARG A 276 63.61 28.88 -63.57
C ARG A 276 63.83 30.35 -63.90
N ASP A 277 62.86 31.20 -63.59
CA ASP A 277 62.96 32.63 -63.84
C ASP A 277 64.03 33.29 -62.95
N VAL A 278 64.12 32.89 -61.68
CA VAL A 278 65.18 33.33 -60.75
C VAL A 278 66.56 32.83 -61.19
N GLU A 279 66.69 31.59 -61.64
CA GLU A 279 67.95 31.06 -62.19
C GLU A 279 68.41 31.87 -63.40
N ALA A 280 67.50 32.13 -64.34
CA ALA A 280 67.77 32.95 -65.52
C ALA A 280 68.15 34.39 -65.14
N PHE A 281 67.45 34.98 -64.17
CA PHE A 281 67.74 36.31 -63.65
C PHE A 281 69.14 36.38 -63.02
N LEU A 282 69.45 35.46 -62.10
CA LEU A 282 70.76 35.38 -61.45
C LEU A 282 71.89 35.13 -62.46
N ALA A 283 71.67 34.29 -63.48
CA ALA A 283 72.65 34.05 -64.54
C ALA A 283 72.97 35.33 -65.32
N ARG A 284 71.94 36.12 -65.66
CA ARG A 284 72.12 37.44 -66.30
C ARG A 284 72.88 38.42 -65.41
N LEU A 285 72.53 38.50 -64.13
CA LEU A 285 73.25 39.37 -63.19
C LEU A 285 74.74 39.01 -63.09
N ARG A 286 75.08 37.71 -63.12
CA ARG A 286 76.49 37.27 -63.10
C ARG A 286 77.22 37.56 -64.40
N ALA A 287 76.54 37.47 -65.54
CA ALA A 287 77.12 37.82 -66.84
C ALA A 287 77.40 39.33 -66.94
N GLU A 288 76.60 40.17 -66.28
CA GLU A 288 76.72 41.63 -66.32
C GLU A 288 76.79 42.27 -64.91
N PRO A 289 77.88 42.10 -64.14
CA PRO A 289 77.96 42.62 -62.78
C PRO A 289 77.80 44.14 -62.67
N GLY A 290 78.22 44.91 -63.69
CA GLY A 290 78.07 46.37 -63.73
C GLY A 290 76.61 46.83 -63.83
N ALA A 291 75.77 46.08 -64.56
CA ALA A 291 74.34 46.36 -64.67
C ALA A 291 73.64 46.14 -63.32
N TRP A 292 74.07 45.12 -62.57
CA TRP A 292 73.60 44.86 -61.21
C TRP A 292 73.93 45.99 -60.23
N PHE A 293 75.19 46.48 -60.20
CA PHE A 293 75.55 47.62 -59.35
C PHE A 293 74.76 48.88 -59.72
N THR A 294 74.56 49.12 -61.01
CA THR A 294 73.73 50.23 -61.49
C THR A 294 72.29 50.09 -61.02
N MET A 295 71.73 48.88 -61.09
CA MET A 295 70.39 48.56 -60.58
C MET A 295 70.32 48.78 -59.06
N LYS A 296 71.31 48.31 -58.27
CA LYS A 296 71.38 48.57 -56.83
C LYS A 296 71.45 50.06 -56.49
N ILE A 297 72.25 50.85 -57.21
CA ILE A 297 72.35 52.30 -56.99
C ILE A 297 71.01 52.98 -57.28
N LYS A 298 70.36 52.59 -58.39
CA LYS A 298 69.09 53.18 -58.83
C LYS A 298 67.91 52.82 -57.93
N PHE A 299 67.83 51.58 -57.48
CA PHE A 299 66.70 51.10 -56.66
C PHE A 299 66.98 51.15 -55.15
N GLY A 300 68.23 51.05 -54.71
CA GLY A 300 68.62 51.13 -53.29
C GLY A 300 68.43 52.53 -52.68
N SER A 301 68.34 53.58 -53.49
CA SER A 301 67.95 54.92 -53.02
C SER A 301 66.45 55.06 -52.77
N ILE A 302 65.62 54.11 -53.24
CA ILE A 302 64.15 54.14 -53.12
C ILE A 302 63.69 53.45 -51.82
N TRP A 303 64.52 52.57 -51.24
CA TRP A 303 64.18 51.77 -50.06
C TRP A 303 64.89 52.20 -48.76
N ARG A 304 65.58 53.35 -48.78
CA ARG A 304 66.03 54.05 -47.55
C ARG A 304 64.96 55.03 -47.10
#